data_AF-A0A849TFC1-F1
#
_entry.id   AF-A0A849TFC1-F1
#
_cell.length_a   1.000
_cell.length_b   1.000
_cell.length_c   1.000
_cell.angle_alpha   90.00
_cell.angle_beta   90.00
_cell.angle_gamma   90.00
#
_symmetry.space_group_name_H-M   'P 1'
#
loop_
_entity.id
_entity.type
_entity.pdbx_description
1 polymer ?
#
loop_
_entity_poly.entity_id
_entity_poly.type
_entity_poly.pdbx_seq_one_letter_code
_entity_poly.pdbx_strand_id
1 'polypeptide(L)'
;EIHTLLAGGAASTSASAHSATSSPTQTTAPTDSVEEIELVLETEKVRYKSGEVLSVSARVNRTCNLTVLTIDPHGRATVIYPNDFEPSNTLEAGRLLRVPAASAPYQLRLAEKGRETIVGVCSSSQKWIDGMRHDFEKQRFTSLGDYRAFMLRNWTNGGDNGEPKPPRTRGRGVRNAEKTVERPAIRADQQGRTAIQIEVE
;
A
#
# COMPACT_ATOMS: atom_id res chain seq x y z
N GLU A 1 -48.58 60.53 22.45
CA GLU A 1 -48.68 60.04 23.84
C GLU A 1 -47.28 59.77 24.37
N ILE A 2 -47.02 60.15 25.61
CA ILE A 2 -45.72 60.11 26.30
C ILE A 2 -45.87 59.20 27.52
N HIS A 3 -44.99 58.21 27.70
CA HIS A 3 -44.54 57.65 28.99
C HIS A 3 -43.45 56.59 28.70
N THR A 4 -42.18 56.78 29.06
CA THR A 4 -41.54 56.83 30.41
C THR A 4 -41.14 55.42 30.92
N LEU A 5 -39.82 55.18 30.85
CA LEU A 5 -38.91 54.57 31.86
C LEU A 5 -39.33 53.31 32.64
N LEU A 6 -38.46 52.29 32.69
CA LEU A 6 -37.50 52.08 33.81
C LEU A 6 -36.66 50.79 33.66
N ALA A 7 -35.47 50.89 34.24
CA ALA A 7 -34.42 49.89 34.33
C ALA A 7 -34.72 48.73 35.29
N GLY A 8 -33.98 47.64 35.10
CA GLY A 8 -33.72 46.57 36.06
C GLY A 8 -32.84 45.54 35.35
N GLY A 9 -31.79 44.96 35.92
CA GLY A 9 -31.30 44.89 37.28
C GLY A 9 -30.25 43.79 37.25
N ALA A 10 -29.18 43.97 38.01
CA ALA A 10 -27.99 43.16 38.02
C ALA A 10 -28.22 41.67 38.32
N ALA A 11 -27.35 40.82 37.75
CA ALA A 11 -26.95 39.57 38.38
C ALA A 11 -25.42 39.41 38.25
N SER A 12 -24.74 39.59 39.37
CA SER A 12 -23.47 38.94 39.71
C SER A 12 -23.65 37.41 39.57
N THR A 13 -22.65 36.55 39.32
CA THR A 13 -21.51 36.27 40.19
C THR A 13 -20.56 35.26 39.50
N SER A 14 -19.26 35.49 39.66
CA SER A 14 -18.16 34.53 39.92
C SER A 14 -17.89 33.32 39.00
N ALA A 15 -16.78 33.46 38.25
CA ALA A 15 -15.56 32.64 38.32
C ALA A 15 -15.64 31.10 38.30
N SER A 16 -15.03 30.51 37.26
CA SER A 16 -13.88 29.61 37.46
C SER A 16 -13.03 29.52 36.20
N ALA A 17 -11.76 29.82 36.38
CA ALA A 17 -10.69 29.65 35.42
C ALA A 17 -10.53 28.17 35.07
N HIS A 18 -10.67 27.83 33.79
CA HIS A 18 -10.07 26.62 33.26
C HIS A 18 -8.77 27.04 32.58
N SER A 19 -7.68 26.60 33.21
CA SER A 19 -6.31 26.77 32.81
C SER A 19 -6.11 26.57 31.31
N ALA A 20 -5.58 27.59 30.65
CA ALA A 20 -4.83 27.44 29.43
C ALA A 20 -3.55 26.63 29.76
N THR A 21 -3.63 25.31 29.64
CA THR A 21 -2.45 24.47 29.51
C THR A 21 -2.13 24.40 28.02
N SER A 22 -1.38 25.40 27.56
CA SER A 22 -0.60 25.31 26.33
C SER A 22 0.34 24.12 26.44
N SER A 23 -0.03 23.04 25.74
CA SER A 23 0.86 21.89 25.58
C SER A 23 2.09 22.32 24.77
N PRO A 24 3.29 21.85 25.14
CA PRO A 24 4.53 22.33 24.55
C PRO A 24 4.60 21.99 23.07
N THR A 25 5.03 22.98 22.29
CA THR A 25 5.63 22.83 20.98
C THR A 25 6.61 21.65 21.01
N GLN A 26 6.22 20.53 20.42
CA GLN A 26 7.17 19.50 20.06
C GLN A 26 7.88 19.98 18.79
N THR A 27 8.94 20.77 19.00
CA THR A 27 10.05 20.85 18.05
C THR A 27 10.75 19.50 18.10
N THR A 28 10.22 18.53 17.35
CA THR A 28 10.91 17.27 17.11
C THR A 28 11.98 17.56 16.07
N ALA A 29 13.24 17.58 16.52
CA ALA A 29 14.40 17.52 15.65
C ALA A 29 14.23 16.40 14.60
N PRO A 30 14.75 16.54 13.37
CA PRO A 30 14.60 15.53 12.34
C PRO A 30 15.27 14.26 12.84
N THR A 31 14.45 13.32 13.31
CA THR A 31 14.86 11.94 13.44
C THR A 31 15.11 11.52 12.01
N ASP A 32 16.36 11.16 11.70
CA ASP A 32 16.77 10.46 10.49
C ASP A 32 16.07 9.09 10.49
N SER A 33 14.75 9.18 10.30
CA SER A 33 13.84 8.09 10.15
C SER A 33 14.14 7.59 8.75
N VAL A 34 14.49 6.33 8.65
CA VAL A 34 14.48 5.61 7.39
C VAL A 34 13.04 5.73 6.89
N GLU A 35 12.69 6.80 6.16
CA GLU A 35 11.26 7.09 5.94
C GLU A 35 10.69 5.91 5.16
N GLU A 36 9.80 5.18 5.81
CA GLU A 36 9.15 4.02 5.22
C GLU A 36 8.27 4.49 4.07
N ILE A 37 8.04 3.63 3.09
CA ILE A 37 7.11 3.97 2.02
C ILE A 37 5.70 3.97 2.62
N GLU A 38 5.10 5.14 2.73
CA GLU A 38 3.71 5.31 3.10
C GLU A 38 2.87 5.20 1.82
N LEU A 39 2.05 4.15 1.75
CA LEU A 39 1.10 3.93 0.67
C LEU A 39 -0.32 4.15 1.20
N VAL A 40 -1.06 5.02 0.53
CA VAL A 40 -2.48 5.28 0.79
C VAL A 40 -3.30 4.74 -0.37
N LEU A 41 -4.34 3.98 -0.06
CA LEU A 41 -5.35 3.52 -1.01
C LEU A 41 -6.72 4.09 -0.64
N GLU A 42 -7.47 4.48 -1.66
CA GLU A 42 -8.82 5.01 -1.51
C GLU A 42 -9.73 4.49 -2.63
N THR A 43 -11.03 4.41 -2.34
CA THR A 43 -12.09 4.12 -3.30
C THR A 43 -13.13 5.23 -3.25
N GLU A 44 -13.90 5.40 -4.32
CA GLU A 44 -14.96 6.41 -4.36
C GLU A 44 -16.08 6.14 -3.33
N LYS A 45 -16.29 4.87 -2.96
CA LYS A 45 -17.32 4.42 -2.02
C LYS A 45 -16.77 3.32 -1.12
N VAL A 46 -17.46 3.10 0.00
CA VAL A 46 -17.23 1.94 0.89
C VAL A 46 -18.28 0.84 0.70
N ARG A 47 -19.33 1.10 -0.09
CA ARG A 47 -20.40 0.17 -0.45
C ARG A 47 -20.67 0.25 -1.96
N TYR A 48 -20.78 -0.90 -2.60
CA TYR A 48 -21.00 -1.06 -4.03
C TYR A 48 -22.13 -2.06 -4.28
N LYS A 49 -22.80 -1.98 -5.42
CA LYS A 49 -23.69 -3.04 -5.89
C LYS A 49 -22.92 -4.08 -6.68
N SER A 50 -23.42 -5.31 -6.67
CA SER A 50 -22.98 -6.32 -7.64
C SER A 50 -23.05 -5.78 -9.09
N GLY A 51 -21.96 -5.94 -9.84
CA GLY A 51 -21.76 -5.45 -11.20
C GLY A 51 -21.29 -3.99 -11.31
N GLU A 52 -21.21 -3.25 -10.19
CA GLU A 52 -20.78 -1.85 -10.17
C GLU A 52 -19.28 -1.71 -10.48
N VAL A 53 -18.92 -0.57 -11.07
CA VAL A 53 -17.54 -0.27 -11.45
C VAL A 53 -16.74 0.19 -10.25
N LEU A 54 -15.59 -0.45 -10.02
CA LEU A 54 -14.60 -0.08 -9.03
C LEU A 54 -13.54 0.82 -9.65
N SER A 55 -13.11 1.83 -8.90
CA SER A 55 -11.88 2.60 -9.15
C SER A 55 -11.12 2.73 -7.85
N VAL A 56 -9.82 2.47 -7.92
CA VAL A 56 -8.90 2.56 -6.78
C VAL A 56 -7.92 3.68 -7.04
N SER A 57 -7.78 4.57 -6.08
CA SER A 57 -6.78 5.63 -6.07
C SER A 57 -5.61 5.25 -5.18
N ALA A 58 -4.38 5.51 -5.63
CA ALA A 58 -3.16 5.24 -4.89
C ALA A 58 -2.27 6.48 -4.85
N ARG A 59 -1.68 6.75 -3.68
CA ARG A 59 -0.67 7.81 -3.49
C ARG A 59 0.43 7.32 -2.56
N VAL A 60 1.66 7.77 -2.83
CA VAL A 60 2.85 7.40 -2.04
C VAL A 60 3.68 8.62 -1.65
N ASN A 61 4.40 8.52 -0.54
CA ASN A 61 5.37 9.54 -0.11
C ASN A 61 6.73 9.42 -0.83
N ARG A 62 7.01 8.27 -1.47
CA ARG A 62 8.28 7.97 -2.16
C ARG A 62 8.02 7.20 -3.44
N THR A 63 8.83 7.46 -4.48
CA THR A 63 8.72 6.75 -5.75
C THR A 63 8.99 5.25 -5.56
N CYS A 64 8.08 4.41 -6.06
CA CYS A 64 8.14 2.96 -5.88
C CYS A 64 7.35 2.23 -6.97
N ASN A 65 7.43 0.90 -6.99
CA ASN A 65 6.68 0.05 -7.89
C ASN A 65 5.43 -0.49 -7.20
N LEU A 66 4.25 -0.09 -7.67
CA LEU A 66 2.97 -0.40 -7.08
C LEU A 66 2.41 -1.72 -7.62
N THR A 67 1.92 -2.57 -6.74
CA THR A 67 1.03 -3.68 -7.05
C THR A 67 -0.27 -3.48 -6.29
N VAL A 68 -1.40 -3.63 -6.97
CA VAL A 68 -2.73 -3.62 -6.36
C VAL A 68 -3.41 -4.93 -6.67
N LEU A 69 -3.96 -5.57 -5.65
CA LEU A 69 -4.76 -6.78 -5.77
C LEU A 69 -6.08 -6.63 -5.01
N THR A 70 -7.10 -7.35 -5.45
CA THR A 70 -8.34 -7.52 -4.72
C THR A 70 -8.44 -8.92 -4.17
N ILE A 71 -9.15 -9.09 -3.06
CA ILE A 71 -9.43 -10.35 -2.40
C ILE A 71 -10.94 -10.40 -2.22
N ASP A 72 -11.57 -11.35 -2.88
CA ASP A 72 -13.01 -11.49 -2.86
C ASP A 72 -13.52 -12.11 -1.54
N PRO A 73 -14.85 -12.17 -1.31
CA PRO A 73 -15.43 -12.77 -0.11
C PRO A 73 -15.07 -14.25 0.10
N HIS A 74 -14.62 -14.95 -0.94
CA HIS A 74 -14.14 -16.33 -0.89
C HIS A 74 -12.63 -16.44 -0.63
N GLY A 75 -11.93 -15.30 -0.44
CA GLY A 75 -10.49 -15.27 -0.19
C GLY A 75 -9.63 -15.40 -1.44
N ARG A 76 -10.22 -15.34 -2.65
CA ARG A 76 -9.49 -15.43 -3.91
C ARG A 76 -8.87 -14.07 -4.24
N ALA A 77 -7.54 -14.04 -4.36
CA ALA A 77 -6.80 -12.85 -4.74
C ALA A 77 -6.62 -12.73 -6.26
N THR A 78 -6.78 -11.51 -6.78
CA THR A 78 -6.53 -11.16 -8.18
C THR A 78 -5.70 -9.88 -8.25
N VAL A 79 -4.57 -9.91 -8.95
CA VAL A 79 -3.77 -8.72 -9.23
C VAL A 79 -4.49 -7.90 -10.30
N ILE A 80 -4.88 -6.68 -9.94
CA ILE A 80 -5.55 -5.73 -10.84
C ILE A 80 -4.59 -4.70 -11.43
N TYR A 81 -3.41 -4.51 -10.82
CA TYR A 81 -2.36 -3.61 -11.29
C TYR A 81 -0.96 -4.08 -10.85
N PRO A 82 0.06 -4.05 -11.72
CA PRO A 82 -0.04 -3.81 -13.16
C PRO A 82 -0.79 -4.95 -13.86
N ASN A 83 -1.17 -4.71 -15.12
CA ASN A 83 -1.81 -5.69 -16.01
C ASN A 83 -1.42 -5.42 -17.47
N ASP A 84 -1.95 -6.20 -18.42
CA ASP A 84 -1.60 -6.11 -19.85
C ASP A 84 -1.93 -4.74 -20.49
N PHE A 85 -2.90 -4.03 -19.94
CA PHE A 85 -3.30 -2.70 -20.41
C PHE A 85 -2.49 -1.58 -19.75
N GLU A 86 -2.05 -1.81 -18.51
CA GLU A 86 -1.33 -0.85 -17.69
C GLU A 86 -0.08 -1.52 -17.08
N PRO A 87 0.98 -1.77 -17.88
CA PRO A 87 2.15 -2.54 -17.44
C PRO A 87 3.16 -1.71 -16.64
N SER A 88 3.14 -0.39 -16.78
CA SER A 88 4.07 0.52 -16.11
C SER A 88 3.64 0.73 -14.66
N ASN A 89 4.27 0.02 -13.73
CA ASN A 89 3.88 0.03 -12.32
C ASN A 89 4.60 1.08 -11.44
N THR A 90 5.45 1.93 -12.01
CA THR A 90 6.12 2.98 -11.25
C THR A 90 5.15 4.08 -10.85
N LEU A 91 5.04 4.34 -9.55
CA LEU A 91 4.29 5.44 -8.97
C LEU A 91 5.27 6.44 -8.37
N GLU A 92 5.27 7.65 -8.91
CA GLU A 92 6.07 8.78 -8.43
C GLU A 92 5.54 9.32 -7.10
N ALA A 93 6.45 9.80 -6.23
CA ALA A 93 6.10 10.45 -4.98
C ALA A 93 5.09 11.61 -5.18
N GLY A 94 4.06 11.65 -4.34
CA GLY A 94 3.04 12.70 -4.35
C GLY A 94 2.04 12.63 -5.51
N ARG A 95 2.22 11.73 -6.48
CA ARG A 95 1.33 11.59 -7.64
C ARG A 95 0.16 10.67 -7.28
N LEU A 96 -1.04 11.07 -7.72
CA LEU A 96 -2.25 10.27 -7.59
C LEU A 96 -2.38 9.39 -8.82
N LEU A 97 -2.36 8.07 -8.62
CA LEU A 97 -2.65 7.09 -9.67
C LEU A 97 -4.07 6.56 -9.47
N ARG A 98 -4.82 6.41 -10.56
CA ARG A 98 -6.14 5.77 -10.57
C ARG A 98 -6.04 4.45 -11.32
N VAL A 99 -6.62 3.40 -10.77
CA VAL A 99 -6.72 2.05 -11.37
C VAL A 99 -8.20 1.68 -11.52
N PRO A 100 -8.71 1.43 -12.74
CA PRO A 100 -8.05 1.68 -14.03
C PRO A 100 -7.75 3.16 -14.26
N ALA A 101 -6.76 3.49 -15.10
CA ALA A 101 -6.59 4.85 -15.59
C ALA A 101 -7.84 5.32 -16.36
N ALA A 102 -8.10 6.63 -16.40
CA ALA A 102 -9.26 7.18 -17.11
C ALA A 102 -9.28 6.85 -18.61
N SER A 103 -8.10 6.61 -19.22
CA SER A 103 -7.92 6.21 -20.61
C SER A 103 -7.80 4.70 -20.81
N ALA A 104 -7.90 3.90 -19.75
CA ALA A 104 -7.71 2.47 -19.84
C ALA A 104 -8.88 1.81 -20.60
N PRO A 105 -8.61 0.84 -21.50
CA PRO A 105 -9.64 0.19 -22.31
C PRO A 105 -10.36 -0.95 -21.54
N TYR A 106 -10.47 -0.84 -20.21
CA TYR A 106 -11.12 -1.83 -19.36
C TYR A 106 -11.79 -1.19 -18.14
N GLN A 107 -12.67 -1.95 -17.48
CA GLN A 107 -13.35 -1.56 -16.25
C GLN A 107 -13.22 -2.70 -15.25
N LEU A 108 -13.02 -2.38 -13.97
CA LEU A 108 -13.11 -3.34 -12.88
C LEU A 108 -14.55 -3.40 -12.38
N ARG A 109 -15.15 -4.59 -12.34
CA ARG A 109 -16.52 -4.78 -11.85
C ARG A 109 -16.53 -5.79 -10.72
N LEU A 110 -17.19 -5.42 -9.62
CA LEU A 110 -17.34 -6.28 -8.45
C LEU A 110 -18.46 -7.29 -8.68
N ALA A 111 -18.17 -8.57 -8.66
CA ALA A 111 -19.16 -9.60 -9.00
C ALA A 111 -19.78 -10.27 -7.77
N GLU A 112 -18.96 -10.58 -6.77
CA GLU A 112 -19.39 -11.37 -5.60
C GLU A 112 -19.92 -10.44 -4.51
N LYS A 113 -21.05 -10.82 -3.90
CA LYS A 113 -21.59 -10.11 -2.74
C LYS A 113 -20.82 -10.42 -1.47
N GLY A 114 -20.73 -9.43 -0.61
CA GLY A 114 -20.02 -9.50 0.67
C GLY A 114 -18.79 -8.61 0.69
N ARG A 115 -17.91 -8.90 1.64
CA ARG A 115 -16.73 -8.07 1.92
C ARG A 115 -15.59 -8.37 0.96
N GLU A 116 -15.18 -7.36 0.20
CA GLU A 116 -14.00 -7.37 -0.67
C GLU A 116 -12.86 -6.59 0.03
N THR A 117 -11.63 -7.11 -0.04
CA THR A 117 -10.44 -6.41 0.47
C THR A 117 -9.54 -6.00 -0.68
N ILE A 118 -9.14 -4.73 -0.73
CA ILE A 118 -8.17 -4.23 -1.70
C ILE A 118 -6.85 -4.04 -0.96
N VAL A 119 -5.79 -4.65 -1.49
CA VAL A 119 -4.45 -4.60 -0.92
C VAL A 119 -3.51 -3.91 -1.89
N GLY A 120 -2.76 -2.94 -1.37
CA GLY A 120 -1.69 -2.26 -2.09
C GLY A 120 -0.34 -2.63 -1.48
N VAL A 121 0.63 -2.90 -2.34
CA VAL A 121 2.04 -3.08 -1.97
C VAL A 121 2.88 -2.19 -2.88
N CYS A 122 3.74 -1.36 -2.31
CA CYS A 122 4.70 -0.58 -3.08
C CYS A 122 6.12 -0.90 -2.64
N SER A 123 7.00 -1.26 -3.57
CA SER A 123 8.38 -1.66 -3.29
C SER A 123 9.39 -0.69 -3.91
N SER A 124 10.45 -0.38 -3.18
CA SER A 124 11.59 0.42 -3.66
C SER A 124 12.44 -0.28 -4.72
N SER A 125 12.36 -1.62 -4.79
CA SER A 125 13.08 -2.42 -5.77
C SER A 125 12.14 -2.95 -6.85
N GLN A 126 12.69 -3.31 -8.01
CA GLN A 126 11.96 -4.03 -9.06
C GLN A 126 11.79 -5.52 -8.70
N LYS A 127 11.97 -5.92 -7.43
CA LYS A 127 11.64 -7.28 -7.02
C LYS A 127 10.13 -7.44 -7.11
N TRP A 128 9.70 -8.06 -8.21
CA TRP A 128 8.40 -8.70 -8.29
C TRP A 128 8.21 -9.52 -7.02
N ILE A 129 7.04 -9.44 -6.39
CA ILE A 129 6.71 -10.37 -5.29
C ILE A 129 6.87 -11.77 -5.88
N ASP A 130 7.83 -12.54 -5.35
CA ASP A 130 8.14 -13.88 -5.84
C ASP A 130 6.85 -14.70 -5.92
N GLY A 131 6.60 -15.31 -7.08
CA GLY A 131 5.36 -16.04 -7.39
C GLY A 131 4.31 -15.27 -8.19
N MET A 132 4.45 -13.95 -8.41
CA MET A 132 3.61 -13.17 -9.33
C MET A 132 4.16 -13.20 -10.78
N ARG A 133 4.56 -14.37 -11.28
CA ARG A 133 4.83 -14.51 -12.72
C ARG A 133 3.48 -14.40 -13.44
N HIS A 134 3.25 -13.27 -14.10
CA HIS A 134 2.12 -13.09 -15.01
C HIS A 134 2.14 -14.23 -16.04
N ASP A 135 1.09 -15.03 -16.07
CA ASP A 135 0.80 -15.89 -17.23
C ASP A 135 0.10 -15.01 -18.27
N PHE A 136 0.92 -14.21 -18.98
CA PHE A 136 0.50 -13.31 -20.06
C PHE A 136 -0.20 -14.07 -21.22
N GLU A 137 -0.17 -15.40 -21.23
CA GLU A 137 -0.78 -16.22 -22.26
C GLU A 137 -2.21 -16.68 -21.91
N LYS A 138 -2.67 -16.51 -20.65
CA LYS A 138 -3.95 -17.08 -20.21
C LYS A 138 -4.94 -16.13 -19.53
N GLN A 139 -4.51 -15.04 -18.89
CA GLN A 139 -5.44 -14.09 -18.25
C GLN A 139 -4.89 -12.65 -18.24
N ARG A 140 -5.74 -11.67 -18.62
CA ARG A 140 -5.40 -10.22 -18.60
C ARG A 140 -5.16 -9.67 -17.20
N PHE A 141 -5.46 -10.47 -16.17
CA PHE A 141 -5.20 -10.23 -14.75
C PHE A 141 -4.65 -11.52 -14.15
N THR A 142 -3.68 -11.41 -13.24
CA THR A 142 -3.11 -12.60 -12.59
C THR A 142 -3.96 -13.02 -11.40
N SER A 143 -4.64 -14.17 -11.50
CA SER A 143 -5.29 -14.80 -10.35
C SER A 143 -4.27 -15.53 -9.49
N LEU A 144 -4.24 -15.24 -8.18
CA LEU A 144 -3.34 -15.87 -7.21
C LEU A 144 -4.00 -17.06 -6.50
N GLY A 145 -5.31 -17.25 -6.68
CA GLY A 145 -6.10 -18.22 -5.92
C GLY A 145 -6.27 -17.78 -4.46
N ASP A 146 -6.29 -18.74 -3.52
CA ASP A 146 -6.40 -18.45 -2.09
C ASP A 146 -5.23 -17.55 -1.61
N TYR A 147 -5.54 -16.33 -1.20
CA TYR A 147 -4.56 -15.33 -0.80
C TYR A 147 -3.73 -15.76 0.40
N ARG A 148 -4.36 -16.37 1.42
CA ARG A 148 -3.67 -16.77 2.65
C ARG A 148 -2.69 -17.89 2.35
N ALA A 149 -3.09 -18.87 1.56
CA ALA A 149 -2.23 -19.96 1.14
C ALA A 149 -1.07 -19.44 0.25
N PHE A 150 -1.33 -18.46 -0.63
CA PHE A 150 -0.29 -17.81 -1.43
C PHE A 150 0.75 -17.11 -0.54
N MET A 151 0.31 -16.30 0.42
CA MET A 151 1.20 -15.59 1.33
C MET A 151 2.04 -16.55 2.17
N LEU A 152 1.47 -17.65 2.65
CA LEU A 152 2.21 -18.66 3.42
C LEU A 152 3.31 -19.33 2.58
N ARG A 153 3.05 -19.65 1.31
CA ARG A 153 4.04 -20.27 0.41
C ARG A 153 5.21 -19.33 0.10
N ASN A 154 4.92 -18.05 -0.10
CA ASN A 154 5.96 -17.10 -0.53
C ASN A 154 6.72 -16.51 0.66
N TRP A 155 6.12 -16.45 1.85
CA TRP A 155 6.82 -16.06 3.08
C TRP A 155 7.87 -17.11 3.49
N THR A 156 7.63 -18.41 3.30
CA THR A 156 8.65 -19.45 3.55
C THR A 156 9.75 -19.50 2.48
N ASN A 157 9.48 -19.04 1.27
CA ASN A 157 10.44 -19.04 0.16
C ASN A 157 11.22 -17.72 0.02
N GLY A 158 10.87 -16.67 0.77
CA GLY A 158 11.57 -15.38 0.80
C GLY A 158 13.01 -15.41 1.35
N GLY A 159 13.55 -16.60 1.64
CA GLY A 159 14.93 -16.82 2.06
C GLY A 159 15.83 -17.52 1.04
N ASP A 160 15.31 -18.03 -0.09
CA ASP A 160 16.14 -18.78 -1.05
C ASP A 160 15.82 -18.38 -2.48
N ASN A 161 16.23 -17.17 -2.83
CA ASN A 161 16.36 -16.77 -4.22
C ASN A 161 17.70 -17.27 -4.76
N GLY A 162 17.71 -18.53 -5.21
CA GLY A 162 18.58 -19.01 -6.27
C GLY A 162 20.07 -18.85 -6.03
N GLU A 163 20.61 -19.47 -4.98
CA GLU A 163 22.05 -19.72 -4.96
C GLU A 163 22.39 -20.64 -6.16
N PRO A 164 23.28 -20.25 -7.10
CA PRO A 164 23.80 -21.19 -8.07
C PRO A 164 24.52 -22.26 -7.25
N LYS A 165 24.01 -23.50 -7.25
CA LYS A 165 24.76 -24.62 -6.67
C LYS A 165 26.17 -24.57 -7.29
N PRO A 166 27.23 -24.38 -6.48
CA PRO A 166 28.57 -24.33 -7.04
C PRO A 166 28.80 -25.65 -7.78
N PRO A 167 29.37 -25.61 -9.00
CA PRO A 167 29.74 -26.84 -9.67
C PRO A 167 30.67 -27.61 -8.73
N ARG A 168 30.38 -28.91 -8.53
CA ARG A 168 31.20 -29.80 -7.72
C ARG A 168 32.55 -29.99 -8.41
N THR A 169 33.47 -29.05 -8.27
CA THR A 169 34.85 -29.21 -8.72
C THR A 169 35.60 -30.02 -7.68
N ARG A 170 35.89 -31.27 -8.04
CA ARG A 170 36.93 -32.08 -7.41
C ARG A 170 38.23 -31.28 -7.46
N GLY A 171 38.81 -31.04 -6.29
CA GLY A 171 39.76 -29.95 -6.05
C GLY A 171 41.13 -30.06 -6.71
N ARG A 172 41.86 -28.95 -6.62
CA ARG A 172 43.29 -28.86 -6.24
C ARG A 172 43.58 -27.38 -5.99
N GLY A 173 44.16 -27.07 -4.83
CA GLY A 173 44.18 -25.71 -4.28
C GLY A 173 45.07 -24.71 -5.01
N VAL A 174 44.72 -23.43 -4.85
CA VAL A 174 45.65 -22.29 -4.85
C VAL A 174 45.07 -21.27 -3.87
N ARG A 175 45.84 -20.89 -2.85
CA ARG A 175 45.51 -19.79 -1.94
C ARG A 175 45.79 -18.48 -2.67
N ASN A 176 44.76 -17.75 -3.06
CA ASN A 176 44.90 -16.36 -3.50
C ASN A 176 44.11 -15.47 -2.56
N ALA A 177 44.79 -14.41 -2.11
CA ALA A 177 44.37 -13.49 -1.06
C ALA A 177 42.96 -12.95 -1.28
N GLU A 178 42.15 -13.08 -0.24
CA GLU A 178 40.81 -12.52 -0.14
C GLU A 178 40.92 -11.00 -0.06
N LYS A 179 40.84 -10.34 -1.23
CA LYS A 179 40.56 -8.92 -1.29
C LYS A 179 39.10 -8.77 -0.84
N THR A 180 38.90 -8.40 0.42
CA THR A 180 37.60 -8.03 0.98
C THR A 180 37.03 -6.89 0.13
N VAL A 181 36.26 -7.27 -0.91
CA VAL A 181 35.34 -6.36 -1.56
C VAL A 181 34.25 -6.16 -0.52
N GLU A 182 34.28 -4.99 0.11
CA GLU A 182 33.22 -4.50 0.98
C GLU A 182 31.90 -4.67 0.21
N ARG A 183 31.14 -5.72 0.55
CA ARG A 183 29.82 -5.95 -0.01
C ARG A 183 29.01 -4.71 0.35
N PRO A 184 28.52 -3.92 -0.62
CA PRO A 184 27.62 -2.84 -0.28
C PRO A 184 26.48 -3.47 0.52
N ALA A 185 26.23 -2.95 1.71
CA ALA A 185 25.11 -3.38 2.54
C ALA A 185 23.87 -3.33 1.64
N ILE A 186 23.30 -4.49 1.32
CA ILE A 186 22.04 -4.57 0.59
C ILE A 186 21.05 -3.85 1.50
N ARG A 187 20.70 -2.60 1.16
CA ARG A 187 19.61 -1.91 1.84
C ARG A 187 18.41 -2.84 1.69
N ALA A 188 17.83 -3.27 2.82
CA ALA A 188 16.63 -4.07 2.80
C ALA A 188 15.60 -3.38 1.88
N ASP A 189 14.94 -4.14 1.02
CA ASP A 189 13.93 -3.59 0.12
C ASP A 189 12.86 -2.89 0.96
N GLN A 190 12.76 -1.57 0.83
CA GLN A 190 11.73 -0.80 1.53
C GLN A 190 10.40 -1.09 0.86
N GLN A 191 9.40 -1.45 1.66
CA GLN A 191 8.06 -1.74 1.17
C GLN A 191 7.01 -0.99 2.00
N GLY A 192 6.05 -0.40 1.32
CA GLY A 192 4.82 0.12 1.91
C GLY A 192 3.67 -0.83 1.65
N ARG A 193 2.81 -1.06 2.64
CA ARG A 193 1.62 -1.91 2.49
C ARG A 193 0.41 -1.25 3.13
N THR A 194 -0.72 -1.37 2.46
CA THR A 194 -2.00 -0.92 3.01
C THR A 194 -3.13 -1.82 2.50
N ALA A 195 -4.23 -1.85 3.24
CA ALA A 195 -5.42 -2.59 2.86
C ALA A 195 -6.67 -1.80 3.26
N ILE A 196 -7.64 -1.77 2.36
CA ILE A 196 -8.96 -1.17 2.59
C ILE A 196 -10.04 -2.22 2.33
N GLN A 197 -11.20 -2.04 2.97
CA GLN A 197 -12.34 -2.94 2.82
C GLN A 197 -13.51 -2.18 2.22
N ILE A 198 -14.23 -2.85 1.32
CA ILE A 198 -15.49 -2.39 0.75
C ILE A 198 -16.53 -3.51 0.90
N GLU A 199 -17.80 -3.13 0.94
CA GLU A 199 -18.92 -4.08 0.95
C GLU A 199 -19.61 -4.10 -0.41
N VAL A 200 -19.98 -5.29 -0.89
CA VAL A 200 -20.73 -5.49 -2.13
C VAL A 200 -22.11 -6.05 -1.80
N GLU A 201 -23.17 -5.33 -2.17
CA GLU A 201 -24.57 -5.63 -1.86
C GLU A 201 -25.38 -6.16 -3.07
#